data_AF-A0A9W8WSJ1-F1
#
_entry.id   AF-A0A9W8WSJ1-F1
#
_cell.length_a   1.000
_cell.length_b   1.000
_cell.length_c   1.000
_cell.angle_alpha   90.00
_cell.angle_beta   90.00
_cell.angle_gamma   90.00
#
_symmetry.space_group_name_H-M   'P 1'
#
loop_
_entity.id
_entity.type
_entity.pdbx_description
1 polymer ?
#
loop_
_entity_poly.entity_id
_entity_poly.type
_entity_poly.pdbx_seq_one_letter_code
_entity_poly.pdbx_strand_id
1 'polypeptide(L)'
;MREEAQWVVTTQGLLVLELGKPLADYLGSFRRNNQRPRNASSHVSKRKTTMWAAVGKYRHVEIQLSRKAFQRYDPASSLASLVEVAFSLCQSWKPVVPDEMPLRTIQVDLGNLFTRTVPFNVTPDNLSFEVFMWACRYSTVSHNPPDYDKLALACGNNLLRLVKAVAKYRGLSTWKFVADTRLGEDGEGGLEWLEAFQAECAKHGILLAHGDYD
;
A
#
# COMPACT_ATOMS: atom_id res chain seq x y z
N MET A 1 -15.75 15.34 -28.63
CA MET A 1 -14.64 14.39 -28.92
C MET A 1 -13.60 14.27 -27.80
N ARG A 2 -12.76 15.27 -27.50
CA ARG A 2 -11.69 15.11 -26.48
C ARG A 2 -12.21 14.87 -25.06
N GLU A 3 -13.28 15.58 -24.68
CA GLU A 3 -13.89 15.46 -23.34
C GLU A 3 -14.62 14.12 -23.15
N GLU A 4 -15.35 13.66 -24.16
CA GLU A 4 -16.01 12.35 -24.16
C GLU A 4 -14.98 11.22 -24.07
N ALA A 5 -13.90 11.28 -24.86
CA ALA A 5 -12.84 10.29 -24.80
C ALA A 5 -12.17 10.24 -23.42
N GLN A 6 -11.91 11.41 -22.82
CA GLN A 6 -11.36 11.48 -21.47
C GLN A 6 -12.34 10.90 -20.44
N TRP A 7 -13.63 11.20 -20.56
CA TRP A 7 -14.66 10.68 -19.67
C TRP A 7 -14.77 9.15 -19.75
N VAL A 8 -14.72 8.58 -20.96
CA VAL A 8 -14.71 7.12 -21.17
C VAL A 8 -13.49 6.50 -20.49
N VAL A 9 -12.29 7.04 -20.73
CA VAL A 9 -11.05 6.54 -20.12
C VAL A 9 -11.10 6.58 -18.60
N THR A 10 -11.61 7.66 -18.00
CA THR A 10 -11.62 7.78 -16.54
C THR A 10 -12.75 7.00 -15.87
N THR A 11 -13.87 6.78 -16.57
CA THR A 11 -15.05 6.11 -16.00
C THR A 11 -15.01 4.59 -16.20
N GLN A 12 -14.49 4.14 -17.34
CA GLN A 12 -14.44 2.72 -17.71
C GLN A 12 -13.02 2.13 -17.61
N GLY A 13 -11.99 2.97 -17.66
CA GLY A 13 -10.61 2.53 -17.55
C GLY A 13 -10.24 2.14 -16.12
N LEU A 14 -9.33 1.17 -16.02
CA LEU A 14 -8.64 0.79 -14.80
C LEU A 14 -7.28 1.47 -14.77
N LEU A 15 -7.01 2.25 -13.72
CA LEU A 15 -5.68 2.76 -13.47
C LEU A 15 -4.95 1.84 -12.49
N VAL A 16 -3.81 1.29 -12.93
CA VAL A 16 -2.93 0.50 -12.08
C VAL A 16 -1.76 1.35 -11.59
N LEU A 17 -1.58 1.41 -10.28
CA LEU A 17 -0.47 2.08 -9.60
C LEU A 17 0.45 1.01 -9.00
N GLU A 18 1.58 0.77 -9.68
CA GLU A 18 2.62 -0.11 -9.14
C GLU A 18 3.47 0.65 -8.11
N LEU A 19 3.52 0.15 -6.87
CA LEU A 19 4.39 0.68 -5.84
C LEU A 19 5.84 0.31 -6.13
N GLY A 20 6.65 1.34 -6.43
CA GLY A 20 8.07 1.18 -6.72
C GLY A 20 8.74 2.51 -7.05
N LYS A 21 9.92 2.43 -7.69
CA LYS A 21 10.72 3.60 -8.10
C LYS A 21 9.92 4.65 -8.89
N PRO A 22 9.02 4.29 -9.83
CA PRO A 22 8.28 5.30 -10.60
C PRO A 22 7.36 6.18 -9.74
N LEU A 23 6.83 5.64 -8.64
CA LEU A 23 5.90 6.37 -7.77
C LEU A 23 6.62 7.15 -6.66
N ALA A 24 7.85 6.77 -6.32
CA ALA A 24 8.62 7.37 -5.23
C ALA A 24 8.75 8.89 -5.34
N ASP A 25 8.89 9.43 -6.55
CA ASP A 25 8.97 10.87 -6.81
C ASP A 25 7.67 11.62 -6.49
N TYR A 26 6.54 10.91 -6.42
CA TYR A 26 5.21 11.44 -6.15
C TYR A 26 4.77 11.28 -4.70
N LEU A 27 5.51 10.49 -3.92
CA LEU A 27 5.30 10.26 -2.51
C LEU A 27 5.96 11.36 -1.68
N GLY A 28 5.30 11.78 -0.63
CA GLY A 28 5.77 12.82 0.25
C GLY A 28 6.59 12.17 1.35
N SER A 29 7.90 11.96 1.12
CA SER A 29 8.85 11.35 2.06
C SER A 29 8.34 11.42 3.50
N PHE A 30 7.77 10.33 4.04
CA PHE A 30 7.32 10.25 5.44
C PHE A 30 8.51 10.54 6.36
N ARG A 31 8.83 11.82 6.56
CA ARG A 31 9.80 12.25 7.54
C ARG A 31 9.12 12.04 8.88
N ARG A 32 9.64 11.10 9.67
CA ARG A 32 9.42 11.06 11.12
C ARG A 32 9.44 12.50 11.64
N ASN A 33 8.40 12.87 12.39
CA ASN A 33 8.25 14.15 13.06
C ASN A 33 9.62 14.73 13.46
N ASN A 34 9.89 15.98 13.05
CA ASN A 34 10.89 16.94 13.56
C ASN A 34 11.84 17.60 12.55
N GLN A 35 11.74 17.32 11.24
CA GLN A 35 12.43 18.16 10.25
C GLN A 35 11.46 19.10 9.56
N ARG A 36 11.47 20.38 9.98
CA ARG A 36 10.82 21.49 9.26
C ARG A 36 11.12 21.35 7.75
N PRO A 37 10.11 21.49 6.87
CA PRO A 37 10.32 21.35 5.43
C PRO A 37 11.23 22.49 4.97
N ARG A 38 12.49 22.14 4.69
CA ARG A 38 13.47 23.04 4.08
C ARG A 38 13.09 23.12 2.60
N ASN A 39 12.31 24.15 2.25
CA ASN A 39 12.00 24.59 0.88
C ASN A 39 11.82 23.44 -0.13
N ALA A 40 10.71 22.70 -0.05
CA ALA A 40 10.28 21.93 -1.21
C ALA A 40 9.97 22.93 -2.33
N SER A 41 10.69 22.86 -3.44
CA SER A 41 10.48 23.75 -4.58
C SER A 41 9.01 23.69 -5.03
N SER A 42 8.39 24.85 -5.28
CA SER A 42 6.97 24.98 -5.64
C SER A 42 6.56 24.13 -6.86
N HIS A 43 7.52 23.80 -7.73
CA HIS A 43 7.31 22.95 -8.89
C HIS A 43 7.13 21.46 -8.54
N VAL A 44 7.88 20.94 -7.55
CA VAL A 44 7.76 19.53 -7.13
C VAL A 44 6.43 19.29 -6.43
N SER A 45 5.95 20.25 -5.63
CA SER A 45 4.62 20.16 -5.02
C SER A 45 3.52 20.23 -6.08
N LYS A 46 3.63 21.12 -7.08
CA LYS A 46 2.64 21.22 -8.17
C LYS A 46 2.55 19.93 -8.99
N ARG A 47 3.68 19.33 -9.39
CA ARG A 47 3.70 18.06 -10.14
C ARG A 47 3.02 16.93 -9.36
N LYS A 48 3.29 16.82 -8.05
CA LYS A 48 2.63 15.85 -7.16
C LYS A 48 1.12 16.06 -7.12
N THR A 49 0.69 17.29 -6.84
CA THR A 49 -0.74 17.64 -6.78
C THR A 49 -1.43 17.36 -8.12
N THR A 50 -0.82 17.70 -9.25
CA THR A 50 -1.37 17.44 -10.58
C THR A 50 -1.49 15.94 -10.88
N MET A 51 -0.49 15.14 -10.51
CA MET A 51 -0.53 13.69 -10.68
C MET A 51 -1.68 13.09 -9.86
N TRP A 52 -1.76 13.39 -8.57
CA TRP A 52 -2.83 12.87 -7.71
C TRP A 52 -4.22 13.37 -8.12
N ALA A 53 -4.34 14.60 -8.59
CA ALA A 53 -5.59 15.12 -9.15
C ALA A 53 -5.99 14.40 -10.45
N ALA A 54 -5.03 14.02 -11.30
CA ALA A 54 -5.31 13.25 -12.52
C ALA A 54 -5.73 11.80 -12.18
N VAL A 55 -5.02 11.17 -11.23
CA VAL A 55 -5.38 9.86 -10.69
C VAL A 55 -6.79 9.88 -10.09
N GLY A 56 -7.12 10.95 -9.36
CA GLY A 56 -8.43 11.08 -8.71
C GLY A 56 -9.63 11.14 -9.66
N LYS A 57 -9.39 11.34 -10.97
CA LYS A 57 -10.44 11.27 -12.00
C LYS A 57 -10.88 9.83 -12.30
N TYR A 58 -10.02 8.85 -12.09
CA TYR A 58 -10.34 7.46 -12.39
C TYR A 58 -11.37 6.90 -11.41
N ARG A 59 -12.37 6.21 -11.95
CA ARG A 59 -13.38 5.49 -11.18
C ARG A 59 -12.81 4.23 -10.56
N HIS A 60 -11.96 3.52 -11.29
CA HIS A 60 -11.33 2.27 -10.87
C HIS A 60 -9.83 2.47 -10.73
N VAL A 61 -9.32 2.30 -9.50
CA VAL A 61 -7.89 2.39 -9.20
C VAL A 61 -7.46 1.11 -8.52
N GLU A 62 -6.39 0.51 -9.01
CA GLU A 62 -5.74 -0.63 -8.40
C GLU A 62 -4.33 -0.23 -7.96
N ILE A 63 -3.99 -0.53 -6.71
CA ILE A 63 -2.66 -0.32 -6.16
C ILE A 63 -2.02 -1.69 -6.00
N GLN A 64 -0.95 -1.93 -6.74
CA GLN A 64 -0.23 -3.19 -6.71
C GLN A 64 1.05 -3.05 -5.90
N LEU A 65 1.19 -3.89 -4.88
CA LEU A 65 2.48 -4.14 -4.24
C LEU A 65 3.26 -5.14 -5.08
N SER A 66 4.21 -4.65 -5.87
CA SER A 66 5.10 -5.52 -6.65
C SER A 66 5.87 -6.47 -5.72
N ARG A 67 5.82 -7.78 -5.97
CA ARG A 67 6.67 -8.76 -5.23
C ARG A 67 8.14 -8.37 -5.26
N LYS A 68 8.59 -7.78 -6.37
CA LYS A 68 9.94 -7.25 -6.55
C LYS A 68 10.24 -6.08 -5.61
N ALA A 69 9.22 -5.32 -5.17
CA ALA A 69 9.40 -4.22 -4.24
C ALA A 69 9.80 -4.74 -2.85
N PHE A 70 9.14 -5.77 -2.32
CA PHE A 70 9.51 -6.37 -1.03
C PHE A 70 10.88 -7.08 -1.06
N GLN A 71 11.29 -7.62 -2.21
CA GLN A 71 12.63 -8.21 -2.38
C GLN A 71 13.76 -7.16 -2.49
N ARG A 72 13.44 -5.93 -2.90
CA ARG A 72 14.44 -4.88 -3.16
C ARG A 72 14.47 -3.80 -2.09
N TYR A 73 13.35 -3.60 -1.41
CA TYR A 73 13.13 -2.52 -0.46
C TYR A 73 12.70 -3.06 0.90
N ASP A 74 12.73 -2.17 1.89
CA ASP A 74 12.30 -2.45 3.25
C ASP A 74 10.77 -2.62 3.24
N PRO A 75 10.24 -3.77 3.68
CA PRO A 75 8.80 -4.02 3.73
C PRO A 75 8.04 -2.93 4.50
N ALA A 76 8.60 -2.45 5.62
CA ALA A 76 7.94 -1.44 6.43
C ALA A 76 7.84 -0.10 5.67
N SER A 77 8.90 0.31 4.97
CA SER A 77 8.92 1.50 4.12
C SER A 77 7.97 1.38 2.91
N SER A 78 7.85 0.18 2.33
CA SER A 78 6.93 -0.08 1.20
C SER A 78 5.47 0.04 1.65
N LEU A 79 5.13 -0.50 2.82
CA LEU A 79 3.79 -0.36 3.39
C LEU A 79 3.51 1.06 3.89
N ALA A 80 4.51 1.78 4.39
CA ALA A 80 4.36 3.20 4.70
C ALA A 80 4.06 4.03 3.43
N SER A 81 4.71 3.69 2.31
CA SER A 81 4.44 4.30 1.00
C SER A 81 3.01 4.03 0.53
N LEU A 82 2.49 2.82 0.77
CA LEU A 82 1.08 2.49 0.50
C LEU A 82 0.12 3.37 1.32
N VAL A 83 0.42 3.61 2.61
CA VAL A 83 -0.35 4.53 3.46
C VAL A 83 -0.35 5.94 2.87
N GLU A 84 0.79 6.42 2.36
CA GLU A 84 0.88 7.73 1.69
C GLU A 84 0.02 7.78 0.44
N VAL A 85 0.12 6.79 -0.45
CA VAL A 85 -0.71 6.70 -1.66
C VAL A 85 -2.18 6.79 -1.30
N ALA A 86 -2.62 5.96 -0.36
CA ALA A 86 -4.02 5.95 0.05
C ALA A 86 -4.47 7.31 0.59
N PHE A 87 -3.62 7.97 1.38
CA PHE A 87 -3.91 9.30 1.89
C PHE A 87 -3.98 10.36 0.78
N SER A 88 -3.04 10.35 -0.18
CA SER A 88 -3.02 11.28 -1.31
C SER A 88 -4.23 11.10 -2.23
N LEU A 89 -4.63 9.85 -2.49
CA LEU A 89 -5.87 9.53 -3.20
C LEU A 89 -7.10 10.11 -2.50
N CYS A 90 -7.25 9.79 -1.22
CA CYS A 90 -8.34 10.30 -0.40
C CYS A 90 -8.40 11.84 -0.35
N GLN A 91 -7.24 12.51 -0.29
CA GLN A 91 -7.18 13.97 -0.35
C GLN A 91 -7.58 14.53 -1.72
N SER A 92 -7.22 13.86 -2.81
CA SER A 92 -7.58 14.29 -4.17
C SER A 92 -9.10 14.30 -4.41
N TRP A 93 -9.87 13.55 -3.60
CA TRP A 93 -11.33 13.44 -3.74
C TRP A 93 -12.15 14.35 -2.83
N LYS A 94 -11.56 14.90 -1.77
CA LYS A 94 -12.22 15.89 -0.90
C LYS A 94 -12.84 17.11 -1.60
N PRO A 95 -12.27 17.66 -2.69
CA PRO A 95 -12.82 18.87 -3.32
C PRO A 95 -13.95 18.59 -4.33
N VAL A 96 -14.23 17.34 -4.69
CA VAL A 96 -15.21 17.03 -5.73
C VAL A 96 -16.58 16.83 -5.08
N VAL A 97 -17.54 17.68 -5.43
CA VAL A 97 -18.94 17.58 -4.98
C VAL A 97 -19.49 16.18 -5.33
N PRO A 98 -20.15 15.47 -4.40
CA PRO A 98 -20.60 14.08 -4.60
C PRO A 98 -21.56 13.87 -5.77
N ASP A 99 -22.30 14.90 -6.18
CA ASP A 99 -23.46 14.75 -7.06
C ASP A 99 -23.14 14.43 -8.53
N GLU A 100 -21.90 14.61 -8.98
CA GLU A 100 -21.55 14.46 -10.40
C GLU A 100 -20.63 13.27 -10.74
N MET A 101 -20.02 12.60 -9.75
CA MET A 101 -19.11 11.48 -10.04
C MET A 101 -19.62 10.15 -9.47
N PRO A 102 -19.60 9.07 -10.28
CA PRO A 102 -19.98 7.75 -9.82
C PRO A 102 -19.03 7.28 -8.70
N LEU A 103 -19.57 6.45 -7.81
CA LEU A 103 -18.82 5.83 -6.71
C LEU A 103 -17.52 5.19 -7.25
N ARG A 104 -16.40 5.61 -6.66
CA ARG A 104 -15.06 5.13 -7.03
C ARG A 104 -14.76 3.82 -6.32
N THR A 105 -14.06 2.92 -6.99
CA THR A 105 -13.61 1.65 -6.44
C THR A 105 -12.10 1.61 -6.42
N ILE A 106 -11.53 1.38 -5.23
CA ILE A 106 -10.10 1.18 -5.04
C ILE A 106 -9.86 -0.25 -4.61
N GLN A 107 -9.00 -0.93 -5.36
CA GLN A 107 -8.44 -2.22 -4.98
C GLN A 107 -6.99 -2.03 -4.55
N VAL A 108 -6.62 -2.64 -3.43
CA VAL A 108 -5.23 -2.73 -3.01
C VAL A 108 -4.85 -4.20 -2.98
N ASP A 109 -3.95 -4.57 -3.89
CA ASP A 109 -3.38 -5.90 -3.98
C ASP A 109 -2.18 -5.98 -3.03
N LEU A 110 -2.34 -6.77 -1.96
CA LEU A 110 -1.33 -7.10 -0.97
C LEU A 110 -0.55 -8.37 -1.33
N GLY A 111 -0.92 -9.09 -2.38
CA GLY A 111 -0.22 -10.29 -2.79
C GLY A 111 -0.21 -11.36 -1.72
N ASN A 112 0.90 -12.07 -1.66
CA ASN A 112 1.25 -13.06 -0.64
C ASN A 112 1.96 -12.45 0.57
N LEU A 113 1.58 -11.22 0.97
CA LEU A 113 2.22 -10.49 2.07
C LEU A 113 2.22 -11.29 3.37
N PHE A 114 1.09 -11.90 3.72
CA PHE A 114 0.93 -12.66 4.95
C PHE A 114 1.41 -14.12 4.83
N THR A 115 1.55 -14.66 3.63
CA THR A 115 1.80 -16.09 3.41
C THR A 115 3.23 -16.43 2.99
N ARG A 116 3.91 -15.56 2.24
CA ARG A 116 5.23 -15.85 1.66
C ARG A 116 6.23 -14.69 1.69
N THR A 117 5.85 -13.56 2.27
CA THR A 117 6.68 -12.34 2.22
C THR A 117 7.22 -11.96 3.60
N VAL A 118 8.47 -11.49 3.63
CA VAL A 118 9.07 -10.85 4.82
C VAL A 118 8.23 -9.62 5.18
N PRO A 119 7.89 -9.41 6.46
CA PRO A 119 8.40 -10.10 7.64
C PRO A 119 7.48 -11.16 8.26
N PHE A 120 6.25 -11.35 7.77
CA PHE A 120 5.22 -12.05 8.55
C PHE A 120 5.41 -13.57 8.63
N ASN A 121 6.02 -14.18 7.63
CA ASN A 121 6.29 -15.63 7.58
C ASN A 121 7.79 -15.93 7.57
N VAL A 122 8.55 -15.24 8.41
CA VAL A 122 9.98 -15.53 8.61
C VAL A 122 10.19 -16.06 10.01
N THR A 123 10.55 -17.33 10.12
CA THR A 123 11.07 -17.92 11.36
C THR A 123 12.58 -18.13 11.21
N PRO A 124 13.36 -18.07 12.31
CA PRO A 124 14.80 -18.35 12.28
C PRO A 124 15.13 -19.72 11.67
N ASP A 125 14.23 -20.68 11.83
CA ASP A 125 14.42 -22.08 11.40
C ASP A 125 13.99 -22.32 9.94
N ASN A 126 13.30 -21.37 9.29
CA ASN A 126 12.79 -21.50 7.91
C ASN A 126 13.16 -20.29 7.03
N LEU A 127 14.42 -19.86 7.11
CA LEU A 127 14.95 -18.81 6.24
C LEU A 127 15.21 -19.36 4.84
N SER A 128 14.29 -19.10 3.90
CA SER A 128 14.55 -19.38 2.49
C SER A 128 15.77 -18.58 1.99
N PHE A 129 16.44 -19.09 0.95
CA PHE A 129 17.59 -18.41 0.34
C PHE A 129 17.25 -16.99 -0.12
N GLU A 130 16.02 -16.75 -0.59
CA GLU A 130 15.55 -15.40 -0.96
C GLU A 130 15.50 -14.46 0.24
N VAL A 131 14.99 -14.92 1.39
CA VAL A 131 14.93 -14.13 2.63
C VAL A 131 16.33 -13.88 3.18
N PHE A 132 17.21 -14.88 3.11
CA PHE A 132 18.62 -14.72 3.47
C PHE A 132 19.31 -13.67 2.60
N MET A 133 19.15 -13.73 1.27
CA MET A 133 19.72 -12.74 0.35
C MET A 133 19.16 -11.33 0.58
N TRP A 134 17.86 -11.23 0.89
CA TRP A 134 17.24 -9.97 1.30
C TRP A 134 17.87 -9.44 2.61
N ALA A 135 18.02 -10.30 3.62
CA ALA A 135 18.62 -9.95 4.90
C ALA A 135 20.06 -9.50 4.73
N CYS A 136 20.88 -10.19 3.91
CA CYS A 136 22.25 -9.78 3.60
C CYS A 136 22.34 -8.43 2.89
N ARG A 137 21.38 -8.10 2.01
CA ARG A 137 21.33 -6.79 1.36
C ARG A 137 20.98 -5.67 2.33
N TYR A 138 20.20 -5.97 3.37
CA TYR A 138 19.76 -4.99 4.38
C TYR A 138 20.68 -4.89 5.60
N SER A 139 21.39 -5.97 5.95
CA SER A 139 22.31 -6.04 7.08
C SER A 139 23.67 -5.40 6.82
N THR A 140 23.90 -4.82 5.64
CA THR A 140 25.16 -4.11 5.34
C THR A 140 25.44 -2.92 6.26
N VAL A 141 24.45 -2.47 7.05
CA VAL A 141 24.58 -1.36 8.00
C VAL A 141 24.94 -1.82 9.42
N SER A 142 24.65 -3.08 9.76
CA SER A 142 24.84 -3.66 11.09
C SER A 142 24.98 -5.15 10.86
N HIS A 143 26.15 -5.73 11.12
CA HIS A 143 26.50 -7.14 10.89
C HIS A 143 25.59 -8.20 11.57
N ASN A 144 24.44 -7.78 12.11
CA ASN A 144 23.40 -8.60 12.69
C ASN A 144 22.22 -8.74 11.71
N PRO A 145 21.55 -9.91 11.68
CA PRO A 145 20.29 -10.05 10.95
C PRO A 145 19.25 -9.02 11.43
N PRO A 146 18.34 -8.58 10.57
CA PRO A 146 17.26 -7.70 10.98
C PRO A 146 16.37 -8.39 12.02
N ASP A 147 15.90 -7.59 12.98
CA ASP A 147 14.90 -8.00 13.95
C ASP A 147 13.54 -8.16 13.24
N TYR A 148 13.21 -9.40 12.88
CA TYR A 148 12.02 -9.73 12.09
C TYR A 148 10.72 -9.42 12.85
N ASP A 149 10.69 -9.61 14.16
CA ASP A 149 9.53 -9.31 15.01
C ASP A 149 9.23 -7.81 15.00
N LYS A 150 10.28 -6.99 15.18
CA LYS A 150 10.15 -5.53 15.10
C LYS A 150 9.73 -5.08 13.70
N LEU A 151 10.22 -5.75 12.67
CA LEU A 151 9.84 -5.46 11.28
C LEU A 151 8.38 -5.84 11.02
N ALA A 152 7.92 -7.00 11.49
CA ALA A 152 6.54 -7.46 11.43
C ALA A 152 5.61 -6.51 12.16
N LEU A 153 5.97 -6.11 13.37
CA LEU A 153 5.23 -5.10 14.13
C LEU A 153 5.12 -3.77 13.37
N ALA A 154 6.20 -3.30 12.74
CA ALA A 154 6.16 -2.07 11.96
C ALA A 154 5.26 -2.20 10.71
N CYS A 155 5.36 -3.32 10.00
CA CYS A 155 4.54 -3.62 8.82
C CYS A 155 3.06 -3.73 9.18
N GLY A 156 2.74 -4.50 10.21
CA GLY A 156 1.39 -4.69 10.72
C GLY A 156 0.77 -3.38 11.18
N ASN A 157 1.51 -2.55 11.92
CA ASN A 157 1.06 -1.22 12.29
C ASN A 157 0.77 -0.32 11.08
N ASN A 158 1.58 -0.40 10.01
CA ASN A 158 1.30 0.35 8.78
C ASN A 158 0.04 -0.15 8.07
N LEU A 159 -0.21 -1.46 8.04
CA LEU A 159 -1.47 -2.02 7.52
C LEU A 159 -2.68 -1.54 8.32
N LEU A 160 -2.63 -1.59 9.65
CA LEU A 160 -3.73 -1.08 10.49
C LEU A 160 -3.93 0.43 10.32
N ARG A 161 -2.84 1.19 10.15
CA ARG A 161 -2.90 2.63 9.83
C ARG A 161 -3.51 2.88 8.47
N LEU A 162 -3.24 2.03 7.47
CA LEU A 162 -3.85 2.10 6.14
C LEU A 162 -5.37 1.94 6.25
N VAL A 163 -5.85 0.91 6.95
CA VAL A 163 -7.29 0.68 7.16
C VAL A 163 -7.94 1.89 7.83
N LYS A 164 -7.33 2.39 8.91
CA LYS A 164 -7.83 3.59 9.62
C LYS A 164 -7.79 4.85 8.76
N ALA A 165 -6.77 5.01 7.92
CA ALA A 165 -6.66 6.14 7.01
C ALA A 165 -7.79 6.13 5.99
N VAL A 166 -8.04 4.97 5.37
CA VAL A 166 -9.12 4.75 4.40
C VAL A 166 -10.50 4.91 5.03
N ALA A 167 -10.70 4.35 6.23
CA ALA A 167 -11.96 4.40 6.97
C ALA A 167 -12.46 5.84 7.21
N LYS A 168 -11.56 6.81 7.37
CA LYS A 168 -11.92 8.23 7.54
C LYS A 168 -12.58 8.85 6.31
N TYR A 169 -12.48 8.22 5.14
CA TYR A 169 -12.99 8.71 3.87
C TYR A 169 -14.11 7.81 3.31
N ARG A 170 -14.77 7.03 4.18
CA ARG A 170 -15.96 6.28 3.82
C ARG A 170 -17.02 7.20 3.21
N GLY A 171 -17.71 6.68 2.19
CA GLY A 171 -18.76 7.40 1.46
C GLY A 171 -18.27 8.09 0.19
N LEU A 172 -16.97 8.41 0.07
CA LEU A 172 -16.40 8.97 -1.16
C LEU A 172 -15.90 7.90 -2.14
N SER A 173 -15.65 6.70 -1.62
CA SER A 173 -15.08 5.58 -2.36
C SER A 173 -15.34 4.25 -1.64
N THR A 174 -15.39 3.17 -2.42
CA THR A 174 -15.39 1.78 -1.96
C THR A 174 -13.98 1.24 -2.01
N TRP A 175 -13.51 0.65 -0.92
CA TRP A 175 -12.19 0.06 -0.82
C TRP A 175 -12.28 -1.45 -0.67
N LYS A 176 -11.35 -2.14 -1.31
CA LYS A 176 -11.16 -3.59 -1.25
C LYS A 176 -9.67 -3.89 -1.10
N PHE A 177 -9.33 -4.73 -0.13
CA PHE A 177 -8.03 -5.36 -0.04
C PHE A 177 -8.11 -6.75 -0.67
N VAL A 178 -7.07 -7.14 -1.42
CA VAL A 178 -6.90 -8.50 -1.94
C VAL A 178 -5.59 -9.04 -1.39
N ALA A 179 -5.65 -10.19 -0.75
CA ALA A 179 -4.45 -10.84 -0.20
C ALA A 179 -4.59 -12.35 -0.34
N ASP A 180 -3.46 -13.05 -0.40
CA ASP A 180 -3.44 -14.48 -0.14
C ASP A 180 -3.80 -14.71 1.33
N THR A 181 -4.79 -15.58 1.55
CA THR A 181 -5.29 -15.94 2.88
C THR A 181 -5.10 -17.42 3.18
N ARG A 182 -4.49 -18.19 2.26
CA ARG A 182 -4.19 -19.60 2.45
C ARG A 182 -2.85 -19.71 3.18
N LEU A 183 -2.92 -19.78 4.50
CA LEU A 183 -1.75 -20.02 5.33
C LEU A 183 -1.44 -21.52 5.34
N GLY A 184 -0.19 -21.88 5.04
CA GLY A 184 0.31 -23.25 5.22
C GLY A 184 0.63 -23.56 6.68
N GLU A 185 1.07 -24.79 6.96
CA GLU A 185 1.38 -25.28 8.32
C GLU A 185 2.49 -24.46 9.03
N ASP A 186 3.36 -23.77 8.29
CA ASP A 186 4.46 -22.94 8.82
C ASP A 186 4.09 -21.44 9.03
N GLY A 187 2.82 -21.07 8.89
CA GLY A 187 2.37 -19.67 8.76
C GLY A 187 1.90 -18.97 10.04
N GLU A 188 2.24 -19.44 11.24
CA GLU A 188 1.65 -18.94 12.51
C GLU A 188 1.78 -17.42 12.69
N GLY A 189 2.94 -16.84 12.38
CA GLY A 189 3.17 -15.38 12.50
C GLY A 189 2.36 -14.55 11.50
N GLY A 190 2.17 -15.06 10.28
CA GLY A 190 1.32 -14.44 9.27
C GLY A 190 -0.16 -14.55 9.58
N LEU A 191 -0.58 -15.62 10.28
CA LEU A 191 -1.96 -15.83 10.69
C LEU A 191 -2.43 -14.74 11.65
N GLU A 192 -1.67 -14.45 12.71
CA GLU A 192 -2.05 -13.43 13.69
C GLU A 192 -2.25 -12.06 13.04
N TRP A 193 -1.33 -11.66 12.16
CA TRP A 193 -1.44 -10.38 11.45
C TRP A 193 -2.57 -10.35 10.43
N LEU A 194 -2.83 -11.47 9.75
CA LEU A 194 -3.95 -11.58 8.82
C LEU A 194 -5.28 -11.46 9.57
N GLU A 195 -5.45 -12.14 10.70
CA GLU A 195 -6.64 -12.08 11.54
C GLU A 195 -6.86 -10.68 12.10
N ALA A 196 -5.81 -10.05 12.64
CA ALA A 196 -5.88 -8.68 13.13
C ALA A 196 -6.27 -7.69 12.01
N PHE A 197 -5.71 -7.88 10.81
CA PHE A 197 -6.04 -7.06 9.65
C PHE A 197 -7.48 -7.29 9.17
N GLN A 198 -7.94 -8.53 9.13
CA GLN A 198 -9.32 -8.91 8.82
C GLN A 198 -10.30 -8.27 9.80
N ALA A 199 -10.04 -8.38 11.10
CA ALA A 199 -10.88 -7.81 12.14
C ALA A 199 -10.98 -6.28 12.01
N GLU A 200 -9.86 -5.60 11.76
CA GLU A 200 -9.86 -4.15 11.57
C GLU A 200 -10.58 -3.75 10.26
N CYS A 201 -10.41 -4.51 9.17
CA CYS A 201 -11.15 -4.28 7.93
C CYS A 201 -12.66 -4.44 8.13
N ALA A 202 -13.10 -5.52 8.79
CA ALA A 202 -14.50 -5.83 9.07
C ALA A 202 -15.16 -4.78 9.96
N LYS A 203 -14.48 -4.36 11.04
CA LYS A 203 -14.88 -3.23 11.89
C LYS A 203 -15.11 -1.96 11.08
N HIS A 204 -14.36 -1.82 10.00
CA HIS A 204 -14.43 -0.68 9.10
C HIS A 204 -15.19 -0.95 7.79
N GLY A 205 -15.97 -2.03 7.66
CA GLY A 205 -16.76 -2.33 6.46
C GLY A 205 -15.95 -2.32 5.16
N ILE A 206 -14.64 -2.59 5.23
CA ILE A 206 -13.75 -2.70 4.07
C ILE A 206 -13.66 -4.18 3.72
N LEU A 207 -13.86 -4.50 2.43
CA LEU A 207 -13.80 -5.88 1.96
C LEU A 207 -12.35 -6.37 1.94
N LEU A 208 -12.06 -7.49 2.59
CA LEU A 208 -10.88 -8.29 2.32
C LEU A 208 -11.31 -9.50 1.48
N ALA A 209 -10.72 -9.66 0.29
CA ALA A 209 -10.96 -10.81 -0.57
C ALA A 209 -9.70 -11.66 -0.69
N HIS A 210 -9.91 -12.97 -0.86
CA HIS A 210 -8.86 -13.88 -1.25
C HIS A 210 -8.40 -13.59 -2.69
N GLY A 211 -7.09 -13.53 -2.91
CA GLY A 211 -6.49 -13.54 -4.23
C GLY A 211 -5.74 -14.85 -4.46
N ASP A 212 -5.88 -15.40 -5.66
CA ASP A 212 -5.08 -16.55 -6.09
C ASP A 212 -3.71 -16.04 -6.57
N TYR A 213 -2.64 -16.45 -5.88
CA TYR A 213 -1.27 -16.13 -6.25
C TYR A 213 -0.47 -17.43 -6.38
N ASP A 214 0.13 -17.63 -7.55
CA ASP A 214 0.97 -18.79 -7.87
C ASP A 214 2.34 -18.74 -7.15
#